data_AF-A0A7Y3D137-F1
#
_entry.id   AF-A0A7Y3D137-F1
#
_cell.length_a   1.000
_cell.length_b   1.000
_cell.length_c   1.000
_cell.angle_alpha   90.00
_cell.angle_beta   90.00
_cell.angle_gamma   90.00
#
_symmetry.space_group_name_H-M   'P 1'
#
loop_
_entity.id
_entity.type
_entity.pdbx_description
1 polymer ?
#
loop_
_entity_poly.entity_id
_entity_poly.type
_entity_poly.pdbx_seq_one_letter_code
_entity_poly.pdbx_strand_id
1 'polypeptide(L)' 'IKAFQYKVLQEGKTANDWAPFDYPGRRKLMWDGPNMRVTNYDKANEWVKGSYRKGWELS' A
#
# COMPACT_ATOMS: atom_id res chain seq x y z
N ILE A 1 -2.60 -2.78 8.10
CA ILE A 1 -2.63 -1.45 7.42
C ILE A 1 -4.00 -0.83 7.69
N LYS A 2 -4.11 0.25 8.49
CA LYS A 2 -5.41 0.86 8.82
C LYS A 2 -5.96 1.71 7.66
N ALA A 3 -5.10 2.36 6.88
CA ALA A 3 -5.45 3.06 5.65
C ALA A 3 -4.18 3.27 4.80
N PHE A 4 -4.20 2.88 3.53
CA PHE A 4 -3.13 3.16 2.57
C PHE A 4 -3.50 4.44 1.79
N GLN A 5 -3.08 5.60 2.30
CA GLN A 5 -3.28 6.89 1.64
C GLN A 5 -2.12 7.19 0.69
N TYR A 6 -2.10 6.49 -0.44
CA TYR A 6 -1.17 6.78 -1.53
C TYR A 6 -1.89 7.59 -2.60
N LYS A 7 -1.39 8.81 -2.83
CA LYS A 7 -1.92 9.74 -3.83
C LYS A 7 -0.87 10.01 -4.91
N VAL A 8 -1.29 9.99 -6.16
CA VAL A 8 -0.44 10.25 -7.33
C VAL A 8 -1.02 11.46 -8.05
N LEU A 9 -0.18 12.44 -8.39
CA LEU A 9 -0.61 13.58 -9.18
C LEU A 9 -0.94 13.12 -10.60
N GLN A 10 -2.11 13.50 -11.13
CA GLN A 10 -2.47 13.22 -12.51
C GLN A 10 -1.52 13.95 -13.47
N GLU A 11 -1.15 13.28 -14.57
CA GLU A 11 -0.26 13.86 -15.57
C GLU A 11 -0.89 15.12 -16.19
N GLY A 12 -0.21 16.25 -16.08
CA GLY A 12 -0.68 17.55 -16.57
C GLY A 12 -1.52 18.37 -15.59
N LYS A 13 -1.85 17.86 -14.39
CA LYS A 13 -2.53 18.64 -13.34
C LYS A 13 -1.55 19.17 -12.30
N THR A 14 -1.84 20.34 -11.76
CA THR A 14 -1.10 20.97 -10.66
C THR A 14 -1.82 20.76 -9.33
N ALA A 15 -1.12 20.96 -8.20
CA ALA A 15 -1.70 20.77 -6.87
C ALA A 15 -2.91 21.69 -6.56
N ASN A 16 -3.10 22.75 -7.35
CA ASN A 16 -4.20 23.71 -7.19
C ASN A 16 -5.43 23.39 -8.07
N ASP A 17 -5.36 22.37 -8.93
CA ASP A 17 -6.47 21.97 -9.79
C ASP A 17 -7.55 21.20 -9.02
N TRP A 18 -8.78 21.19 -9.55
CA TRP A 18 -9.85 20.38 -8.98
C TRP A 18 -9.56 18.88 -9.19
N ALA A 19 -9.60 18.11 -8.09
CA ALA A 19 -9.26 16.69 -8.03
C ALA A 19 -7.97 16.32 -8.80
N PRO A 20 -6.78 16.80 -8.37
CA PRO A 20 -5.54 16.60 -9.11
C PRO A 20 -4.83 15.29 -8.74
N PHE A 21 -5.38 14.52 -7.80
CA PHE A 21 -4.76 13.33 -7.24
C PHE A 21 -5.58 12.08 -7.52
N ASP A 22 -4.93 11.07 -8.06
CA ASP A 22 -5.41 9.69 -8.11
C ASP A 22 -5.04 8.95 -6.84
N TYR A 23 -5.93 8.06 -6.40
CA TYR A 23 -5.73 7.20 -5.23
C TYR A 23 -5.68 5.73 -5.67
N PRO A 24 -4.60 5.29 -6.35
CA PRO A 24 -4.52 3.93 -6.89
C PRO A 24 -4.49 2.86 -5.77
N GLY A 25 -4.23 3.29 -4.54
CA GLY A 25 -4.31 2.49 -3.33
C GLY A 25 -5.71 2.17 -2.82
N ARG A 26 -6.75 2.87 -3.29
CA ARG A 26 -8.14 2.65 -2.88
C ARG A 26 -8.72 1.42 -3.58
N ARG A 27 -8.22 0.24 -3.22
CA ARG A 27 -8.60 -1.05 -3.81
C ARG A 27 -8.56 -2.16 -2.75
N LYS A 28 -9.22 -3.28 -3.05
CA LYS A 28 -9.12 -4.48 -2.22
C LYS A 28 -7.72 -5.06 -2.36
N LEU A 29 -6.95 -5.09 -1.27
CA LEU A 29 -5.63 -5.72 -1.23
C LEU A 29 -5.79 -7.21 -0.94
N MET A 30 -5.08 -8.05 -1.67
CA MET A 30 -5.04 -9.49 -1.42
C MET A 30 -3.83 -9.80 -0.54
N TRP A 31 -4.10 -10.40 0.61
CA TRP A 31 -3.11 -10.70 1.64
C TRP A 31 -2.73 -12.18 1.60
N ASP A 32 -1.44 -12.44 1.47
CA ASP A 32 -0.84 -13.76 1.66
C ASP A 32 -0.33 -13.84 3.10
N GLY A 33 -1.06 -14.58 3.94
CA GLY A 33 -0.74 -14.80 5.35
C GLY A 33 0.59 -15.55 5.56
N PRO A 34 0.82 -16.70 4.90
CA PRO A 34 2.08 -17.46 4.99
C PRO A 34 3.34 -16.65 4.71
N ASN A 35 3.31 -15.78 3.70
CA ASN A 35 4.47 -14.97 3.33
C ASN A 35 4.39 -13.53 3.86
N MET A 36 3.33 -13.21 4.61
CA MET A 36 2.98 -11.88 5.11
C MET A 36 3.21 -10.77 4.08
N ARG A 37 2.66 -10.94 2.87
CA ARG A 37 2.83 -9.99 1.76
C ARG A 37 1.51 -9.70 1.06
N VAL A 38 1.44 -8.56 0.40
CA VAL A 38 0.37 -8.22 -0.54
C VAL A 38 0.73 -8.76 -1.92
N THR A 39 -0.15 -9.55 -2.53
CA THR A 39 0.11 -10.22 -3.82
C THR A 39 -0.33 -9.44 -5.05
N ASN A 40 -1.30 -8.54 -4.88
CA ASN A 40 -1.94 -7.83 -5.99
C ASN A 40 -1.51 -6.36 -6.13
N TYR A 41 -0.64 -5.89 -5.24
CA TYR A 41 -0.22 -4.50 -5.20
C TYR A 41 1.11 -4.34 -4.47
N ASP A 42 2.21 -4.39 -5.22
CA ASP A 42 3.57 -4.36 -4.67
C ASP A 42 3.87 -3.12 -3.84
N LYS A 43 3.33 -1.96 -4.21
CA LYS A 43 3.50 -0.72 -3.42
C LYS A 43 2.92 -0.80 -2.01
N ALA A 44 1.99 -1.71 -1.73
CA ALA A 44 1.53 -1.92 -0.35
C ALA A 44 2.56 -2.67 0.50
N ASN A 45 3.46 -3.45 -0.11
CA ASN A 45 4.53 -4.16 0.62
C ASN A 45 5.51 -3.18 1.29
N GLU A 46 5.70 -1.98 0.75
CA GLU A 46 6.49 -0.91 1.42
C GLU A 46 5.95 -0.53 2.80
N TRP A 47 4.65 -0.76 3.02
CA TRP A 47 3.94 -0.44 4.27
C TRP A 47 3.82 -1.67 5.18
N VAL A 48 4.19 -2.85 4.68
CA VAL A 48 4.32 -4.07 5.47
C VAL A 48 5.67 -4.02 6.18
N LYS A 49 5.71 -3.29 7.29
CA LYS A 49 6.88 -3.26 8.19
C LYS A 49 6.70 -4.34 9.24
N GLY A 50 7.49 -5.42 9.12
CA GLY A 50 7.47 -6.55 10.04
C GLY A 50 8.76 -6.68 10.82
N SER A 51 8.86 -6.01 11.97
CA SER A 51 9.70 -6.55 13.04
C SER A 51 8.87 -7.59 13.79
N TYR A 52 9.01 -8.85 13.39
CA TYR A 52 8.35 -9.95 14.08
C TYR A 52 8.95 -10.09 15.47
N ARG A 53 8.09 -10.33 16.46
CA ARG A 53 8.55 -10.63 17.82
C ARG A 53 9.31 -11.96 17.77
N LYS A 54 10.39 -12.10 18.55
CA LYS A 54 11.13 -13.38 18.66
C LYS A 54 10.14 -14.53 18.88
N GLY A 55 10.20 -15.54 18.00
CA GLY A 55 9.30 -16.70 17.99
C GLY A 55 8.09 -16.61 17.05
N TRP A 56 7.90 -15.49 16.33
CA TRP A 56 6.91 -15.32 15.25
C TRP A 56 7.60 -15.11 13.89
N GLU A 57 8.80 -15.66 13.75
CA GLU A 57 9.55 -15.59 12.49
C GLU A 57 8.86 -16.45 11.44
N LEU A 58 8.78 -15.94 10.22
CA LEU A 58 8.23 -16.68 9.08
C LEU A 58 9.20 -17.82 8.75
N SER A 59 8.72 -19.06 8.79
CA SER A 59 9.46 -20.29 8.50
C SER A 59 9.57 -20.57 7.02
#